data_AF-A0A9D5Q3S8-F1
#
_entry.id   AF-A0A9D5Q3S8-F1
#
_cell.length_a   1.000
_cell.length_b   1.000
_cell.length_c   1.000
_cell.angle_alpha   90.00
_cell.angle_beta   90.00
_cell.angle_gamma   90.00
#
_symmetry.space_group_name_H-M   'P 1'
#
loop_
_entity.id
_entity.type
_entity.pdbx_description
1 polymer ?
#
loop_
_entity_poly.entity_id
_entity_poly.type
_entity_poly.pdbx_seq_one_letter_code
_entity_poly.pdbx_strand_id
1 'polypeptide(L)'
;GGRWTVDGAVAIAKLFGLSDSVIGLTVVAIGTSLPELVTSIIAATKKRVDIAIGNAVGSNIFNVFWVLGSSATINALPFSGENAFDVLFAIFASLVMFVVLFIGRKHTLFRYEGVFFLLLYVGYITYRVFGV
;
A
#
# COMPACT_ATOMS: atom_id res chain seq x y z
N GLY A 1 15.78 -8.88 -6.42
CA GLY A 1 14.34 -8.89 -6.71
C GLY A 1 13.83 -7.47 -6.71
N GLY A 2 13.07 -7.07 -5.68
CA GLY A 2 12.43 -5.74 -5.60
C GLY A 2 13.39 -4.56 -5.74
N ARG A 3 14.58 -4.61 -5.11
CA ARG A 3 15.59 -3.54 -5.22
C ARG A 3 16.03 -3.30 -6.67
N TRP A 4 16.25 -4.37 -7.45
CA TRP A 4 16.64 -4.26 -8.86
C TRP A 4 15.48 -3.74 -9.73
N THR A 5 14.24 -4.11 -9.41
CA THR A 5 13.04 -3.58 -10.08
C THR A 5 12.86 -2.09 -9.81
N VAL A 6 13.05 -1.67 -8.55
CA VAL A 6 12.99 -0.26 -8.13
C VAL A 6 14.12 0.53 -8.77
N ASP A 7 15.37 0.06 -8.67
CA ASP A 7 16.54 0.75 -9.23
C ASP A 7 16.45 0.89 -10.76
N GLY A 8 16.00 -0.17 -11.45
CA GLY A 8 15.78 -0.14 -12.91
C GLY A 8 14.65 0.82 -13.32
N ALA A 9 13.55 0.85 -12.57
CA ALA A 9 12.45 1.75 -12.84
C ALA A 9 12.81 3.22 -12.52
N VAL A 10 13.62 3.47 -11.47
CA VAL A 10 14.18 4.79 -11.16
C VAL A 10 15.08 5.27 -12.30
N ALA A 11 15.94 4.40 -12.85
CA ALA A 11 16.81 4.75 -13.98
C ALA A 11 16.01 5.15 -15.23
N ILE A 12 14.93 4.41 -15.54
CA ILE A 12 14.03 4.73 -16.65
C ILE A 12 13.31 6.06 -16.38
N ALA A 13 12.78 6.27 -15.17
CA ALA A 13 12.06 7.51 -14.85
C ALA A 13 12.96 8.76 -14.91
N LYS A 14 14.24 8.63 -14.51
CA LYS A 14 15.24 9.69 -14.68
C LYS A 14 15.53 9.99 -16.16
N LEU A 15 15.57 8.97 -17.02
CA LEU A 15 15.69 9.16 -18.48
C LEU A 15 14.50 9.93 -19.07
N PHE A 16 13.31 9.82 -18.49
CA PHE A 16 12.13 10.60 -18.87
C PHE A 16 12.08 12.00 -18.23
N GLY A 17 13.09 12.42 -17.48
CA GLY A 17 13.18 13.76 -16.88
C GLY A 17 12.25 13.98 -15.67
N LEU A 18 11.75 12.89 -15.05
CA LEU A 18 10.94 12.98 -13.84
C LEU A 18 11.81 13.40 -12.64
N SER A 19 11.27 14.27 -11.79
CA SER A 19 11.95 14.70 -10.56
C SER A 19 12.01 13.58 -9.52
N ASP A 20 13.04 13.57 -8.67
CA ASP A 20 13.23 12.53 -7.63
C ASP A 20 11.99 12.41 -6.71
N SER A 21 11.27 13.50 -6.45
CA SER A 21 10.02 13.50 -5.68
C SER A 21 8.91 12.69 -6.37
N VAL A 22 8.71 12.86 -7.69
CA VAL A 22 7.70 12.12 -8.45
C VAL A 22 8.09 10.64 -8.54
N ILE A 23 9.39 10.35 -8.72
CA ILE A 23 9.92 8.98 -8.75
C ILE A 23 9.70 8.28 -7.41
N GLY A 24 9.95 8.97 -6.29
CA GLY A 24 9.71 8.46 -4.94
C GLY A 24 8.23 8.14 -4.69
N LEU A 25 7.33 9.05 -5.09
CA LEU A 25 5.89 8.90 -4.86
C LEU A 25 5.23 7.84 -5.77
N THR A 26 5.82 7.55 -6.93
CA THR A 26 5.21 6.66 -7.94
C THR A 26 5.99 5.37 -8.11
N VAL A 27 7.21 5.44 -8.65
CA VAL A 27 8.00 4.29 -9.05
C VAL A 27 8.52 3.50 -7.85
N VAL A 28 9.03 4.19 -6.83
CA VAL A 28 9.54 3.54 -5.62
C VAL A 28 8.37 3.00 -4.80
N ALA A 29 7.32 3.80 -4.58
CA ALA A 29 6.14 3.40 -3.83
C ALA A 29 5.41 2.18 -4.45
N ILE A 30 5.21 2.18 -5.78
CA ILE A 30 4.63 1.03 -6.48
C ILE A 30 5.63 -0.13 -6.51
N GLY A 31 6.90 0.14 -6.78
CA GLY A 31 7.93 -0.88 -6.96
C GLY A 31 8.21 -1.69 -5.69
N THR A 32 8.09 -1.10 -4.50
CA THR A 32 8.22 -1.81 -3.22
C THR A 32 7.01 -2.68 -2.91
N SER A 33 5.82 -2.32 -3.38
CA SER A 33 4.57 -3.08 -3.16
C SER A 33 4.20 -4.02 -4.31
N LEU A 34 4.95 -3.96 -5.43
CA LEU A 34 4.72 -4.75 -6.63
C LEU A 34 4.88 -6.26 -6.37
N PRO A 35 5.91 -6.73 -5.65
CA PRO A 35 6.04 -8.15 -5.31
C PRO A 35 4.82 -8.66 -4.56
N GLU A 36 4.32 -7.90 -3.58
CA GLU A 36 3.15 -8.21 -2.75
C GLU A 36 1.88 -8.19 -3.58
N LEU A 37 1.74 -7.23 -4.50
CA LEU A 37 0.60 -7.19 -5.42
C LEU A 37 0.59 -8.44 -6.31
N VAL A 38 1.74 -8.82 -6.86
CA VAL A 38 1.88 -10.01 -7.71
C VAL A 38 1.57 -11.28 -6.93
N THR A 39 2.08 -11.44 -5.71
CA THR A 39 1.78 -12.62 -4.88
C THR A 39 0.30 -12.69 -4.50
N SER A 40 -0.32 -11.56 -4.14
CA SER A 40 -1.76 -11.47 -3.87
C SER A 40 -2.61 -11.81 -5.10
N ILE A 41 -2.27 -11.32 -6.29
CA ILE A 41 -2.99 -11.63 -7.54
C ILE A 41 -2.86 -13.12 -7.88
N ILE A 42 -1.65 -13.69 -7.77
CA ILE A 42 -1.43 -15.12 -8.03
C ILE A 42 -2.21 -15.99 -7.03
N ALA A 43 -2.27 -15.59 -5.75
CA ALA A 43 -3.05 -16.30 -4.74
C ALA A 43 -4.56 -16.21 -5.03
N ALA A 44 -5.06 -15.03 -5.38
CA ALA A 44 -6.47 -14.79 -5.69
C ALA A 44 -6.92 -15.55 -6.95
N THR A 45 -6.11 -15.57 -8.02
CA THR A 45 -6.39 -16.33 -9.26
C THR A 45 -6.40 -17.84 -9.02
N LYS A 46 -5.63 -18.34 -8.05
CA LYS A 46 -5.66 -19.73 -7.58
C LYS A 46 -6.80 -20.03 -6.60
N LYS A 47 -7.75 -19.10 -6.41
CA LYS A 47 -8.87 -19.18 -5.45
C LYS A 47 -8.41 -19.38 -3.99
N ARG A 48 -7.20 -18.94 -3.64
CA ARG A 48 -6.65 -18.97 -2.28
C ARG A 48 -6.75 -17.58 -1.66
N VAL A 49 -7.99 -17.18 -1.37
CA VAL A 49 -8.31 -15.82 -0.89
C VAL A 49 -7.66 -15.53 0.46
N ASP A 50 -7.57 -16.55 1.35
CA ASP A 50 -6.91 -16.43 2.66
C ASP A 50 -5.44 -16.04 2.54
N ILE A 51 -4.74 -16.57 1.53
CA ILE A 51 -3.32 -16.26 1.28
C ILE A 51 -3.18 -14.83 0.74
N ALA A 52 -4.07 -14.40 -0.16
CA ALA A 52 -4.05 -13.04 -0.70
C ALA A 52 -4.31 -12.00 0.42
N ILE A 53 -5.28 -12.26 1.29
CA ILE A 53 -5.58 -11.40 2.44
C ILE A 53 -4.42 -11.43 3.45
N GLY A 54 -3.91 -12.61 3.78
CA GLY A 54 -2.80 -12.77 4.71
C GLY A 54 -1.53 -12.04 4.25
N ASN A 55 -1.26 -12.05 2.94
CA ASN A 55 -0.18 -11.28 2.34
C ASN A 55 -0.42 -9.76 2.49
N ALA A 56 -1.60 -9.27 2.12
CA ALA A 56 -1.91 -7.84 2.23
C ALA A 56 -1.86 -7.31 3.68
N VAL A 57 -2.52 -8.02 4.61
CA VAL A 57 -2.57 -7.62 6.03
C VAL A 57 -1.21 -7.80 6.69
N GLY A 58 -0.54 -8.93 6.43
CA GLY A 58 0.78 -9.25 6.99
C GLY A 58 1.84 -8.23 6.58
N SER A 59 1.87 -7.82 5.30
CA SER A 59 2.81 -6.81 4.82
C SER A 59 2.58 -5.44 5.47
N ASN A 60 1.33 -5.02 5.68
CA ASN A 60 1.05 -3.76 6.39
C ASN A 60 1.49 -3.81 7.86
N ILE A 61 1.24 -4.93 8.55
CA ILE A 61 1.71 -5.14 9.93
C ILE A 61 3.25 -5.08 9.96
N PHE A 62 3.92 -5.80 9.06
CA PHE A 62 5.38 -5.78 8.99
C PHE A 62 5.94 -4.38 8.71
N ASN A 63 5.35 -3.65 7.77
CA ASN A 63 5.81 -2.30 7.41
C ASN A 63 5.62 -1.31 8.56
N VAL A 64 4.50 -1.35 9.29
CA VAL A 64 4.26 -0.42 10.41
C VAL A 64 5.12 -0.78 11.62
N PHE A 65 5.12 -2.04 12.06
CA PHE A 65 5.79 -2.43 13.30
C PHE A 65 7.29 -2.62 13.12
N TRP A 66 7.71 -3.31 12.06
CA TRP A 66 9.13 -3.59 11.85
C TRP A 66 9.82 -2.44 11.13
N VAL A 67 9.38 -2.07 9.92
CA VAL A 67 10.11 -1.08 9.11
C VAL A 67 10.02 0.31 9.74
N LEU A 68 8.80 0.81 9.97
CA LEU A 68 8.57 2.14 10.50
C LEU A 68 8.96 2.23 11.98
N GLY A 69 8.62 1.21 12.78
CA GLY A 69 9.01 1.13 14.19
C GLY A 69 10.53 1.11 14.40
N SER A 70 11.29 0.29 13.66
CA SER A 70 12.77 0.29 13.76
C SER A 70 13.40 1.55 13.18
N SER A 71 12.82 2.13 12.13
CA SER A 71 13.32 3.40 11.58
C SER A 71 13.16 4.54 12.59
N ALA A 72 12.03 4.59 13.30
CA ALA A 72 11.75 5.59 14.32
C ALA A 72 12.64 5.49 15.57
N THR A 73 13.12 4.29 15.92
CA THR A 73 14.07 4.12 17.03
C THR A 73 15.49 4.53 16.68
N ILE A 74 15.87 4.42 15.41
CA ILE A 74 17.21 4.82 14.92
C ILE A 74 17.25 6.33 14.66
N ASN A 75 16.25 6.88 13.99
CA ASN A 75 16.16 8.31 13.65
C ASN A 75 14.75 8.85 13.88
N ALA A 76 14.66 10.07 14.41
CA ALA A 76 13.38 10.75 14.54
C ALA A 76 12.78 10.98 13.14
N LEU A 77 11.59 10.42 12.91
CA LEU A 77 10.85 10.60 11.67
C LEU A 77 10.15 11.97 11.71
N PRO A 78 10.41 12.88 10.74
CA PRO A 78 9.71 14.15 10.68
C PRO A 78 8.22 13.90 10.47
N PHE A 79 7.41 14.37 11.42
CA PHE A 79 5.95 14.23 11.40
C PHE A 79 5.32 15.61 11.23
N SER A 80 4.65 15.83 10.09
CA SER A 80 3.88 17.04 9.81
C SER A 80 2.39 16.79 10.00
N GLY A 81 1.59 17.86 10.03
CA GLY A 81 0.12 17.76 10.11
C GLY A 81 -0.50 17.02 8.91
N GLU A 82 0.15 17.04 7.74
CA GLU A 82 -0.31 16.32 6.55
C GLU A 82 -0.16 14.80 6.72
N ASN A 83 0.94 14.35 7.35
CA ASN A 83 1.16 12.94 7.63
C ASN A 83 0.12 12.35 8.60
N ALA A 84 -0.49 13.19 9.45
CA ALA A 84 -1.54 12.75 10.37
C ALA A 84 -2.79 12.26 9.63
N PHE A 85 -3.14 12.91 8.50
CA PHE A 85 -4.25 12.48 7.67
C PHE A 85 -3.96 11.12 7.00
N ASP A 86 -2.75 10.94 6.46
CA ASP A 86 -2.33 9.69 5.82
C ASP A 86 -2.40 8.50 6.80
N VAL A 87 -1.90 8.71 8.03
CA VAL A 87 -1.96 7.70 9.09
C VAL A 87 -3.41 7.40 9.50
N LEU A 88 -4.23 8.43 9.69
CA LEU A 88 -5.64 8.24 10.09
C LEU A 88 -6.43 7.53 8.99
N PHE A 89 -6.20 7.87 7.73
CA PHE A 89 -6.81 7.21 6.59
C PHE A 89 -6.38 5.76 6.47
N ALA A 90 -5.08 5.46 6.67
CA ALA A 90 -4.58 4.08 6.68
C ALA A 90 -5.22 3.23 7.79
N ILE A 91 -5.39 3.80 8.99
CA ILE A 91 -6.11 3.15 10.11
C ILE A 91 -7.56 2.91 9.73
N PHE A 92 -8.24 3.92 9.18
CA PHE A 92 -9.63 3.81 8.74
C PHE A 92 -9.80 2.70 7.68
N ALA A 93 -9.00 2.71 6.62
CA ALA A 93 -9.05 1.70 5.56
C ALA A 93 -8.80 0.28 6.13
N SER A 94 -7.84 0.15 7.05
CA SER A 94 -7.55 -1.13 7.72
C SER A 94 -8.72 -1.61 8.59
N LEU A 95 -9.39 -0.69 9.31
CA LEU A 95 -10.56 -1.02 10.12
C LEU A 95 -11.76 -1.44 9.24
N VAL A 96 -11.98 -0.75 8.13
CA VAL A 96 -13.03 -1.12 7.18
C VAL A 96 -12.75 -2.50 6.57
N MET A 97 -11.50 -2.78 6.21
CA MET A 97 -11.07 -4.11 5.76
C MET A 97 -11.30 -5.18 6.84
N PHE A 98 -10.98 -4.88 8.10
CA PHE A 98 -11.25 -5.77 9.21
C PHE A 98 -12.75 -6.05 9.37
N VAL A 99 -13.60 -5.02 9.36
CA VAL A 99 -15.06 -5.17 9.45
C VAL A 99 -15.59 -6.04 8.31
N VAL A 100 -15.20 -5.77 7.06
CA VAL A 100 -15.64 -6.55 5.89
C VAL A 100 -15.27 -8.03 6.02
N LEU A 101 -14.05 -8.32 6.49
CA LEU A 101 -13.56 -9.70 6.61
C LEU A 101 -14.18 -10.50 7.77
N PHE A 102 -14.50 -9.85 8.89
CA PHE A 102 -14.93 -10.51 10.12
C PHE A 102 -16.44 -10.44 10.40
N ILE A 103 -17.16 -9.43 9.88
CA ILE A 103 -18.62 -9.28 10.08
C ILE A 103 -19.42 -9.87 8.91
N GLY A 104 -18.82 -10.04 7.73
CA GLY A 104 -19.47 -10.62 6.55
C GLY A 104 -19.55 -12.16 6.51
N ARG A 105 -19.77 -12.73 5.31
CA ARG A 105 -19.65 -14.18 5.08
C ARG A 105 -18.17 -14.58 5.19
N LYS A 106 -17.84 -15.30 6.27
CA LYS A 106 -16.51 -15.82 6.65
C LYS A 106 -15.43 -15.73 5.56
N HIS A 107 -14.43 -14.87 5.78
CA HIS A 107 -13.14 -14.84 5.08
C HIS A 107 -13.19 -14.75 3.55
N THR A 108 -14.26 -14.20 2.98
CA THR A 108 -14.37 -14.02 1.53
C THR A 108 -14.57 -12.55 1.18
N LEU A 109 -13.75 -12.05 0.25
CA LEU A 109 -13.92 -10.75 -0.38
C LEU A 109 -14.69 -10.91 -1.69
N PHE A 110 -15.85 -10.26 -1.77
CA PHE A 110 -16.65 -10.19 -2.97
C PHE A 110 -16.16 -9.08 -3.90
N ARG A 111 -16.53 -9.16 -5.19
CA ARG A 111 -16.16 -8.17 -6.21
C ARG A 111 -16.58 -6.74 -5.83
N TYR A 112 -17.74 -6.56 -5.21
CA TYR A 112 -18.24 -5.24 -4.82
C TYR A 112 -17.41 -4.63 -3.67
N GLU A 113 -16.95 -5.44 -2.72
CA GLU A 113 -16.06 -5.00 -1.63
C GLU A 113 -14.69 -4.59 -2.20
N GLY A 114 -14.16 -5.37 -3.15
CA GLY A 114 -12.93 -5.01 -3.87
C GLY A 114 -13.05 -3.71 -4.65
N VAL A 115 -14.16 -3.50 -5.37
CA VAL A 115 -14.44 -2.24 -6.09
C VAL A 115 -14.54 -1.07 -5.10
N PHE A 116 -15.19 -1.28 -3.95
CA PHE A 116 -15.26 -0.26 -2.90
C PHE A 116 -13.86 0.14 -2.40
N PHE A 117 -12.97 -0.81 -2.09
CA PHE A 117 -11.59 -0.48 -1.69
C PHE A 117 -10.80 0.22 -2.80
N LEU A 118 -11.04 -0.14 -4.06
CA LEU A 118 -10.37 0.48 -5.20
C LEU A 118 -10.82 1.93 -5.39
N LEU A 119 -12.13 2.21 -5.24
CA LEU A 119 -12.67 3.58 -5.24
C LEU A 119 -12.13 4.39 -4.07
N LEU A 120 -12.02 3.77 -2.88
CA LEU A 120 -11.47 4.41 -1.69
C LEU A 120 -9.99 4.80 -1.89
N TYR A 121 -9.21 3.93 -2.53
CA TYR A 121 -7.81 4.20 -2.92
C TYR A 121 -7.70 5.31 -3.96
N VAL A 122 -8.51 5.27 -5.04
CA VAL A 122 -8.51 6.32 -6.07
C VAL A 122 -8.93 7.66 -5.49
N GLY A 123 -9.94 7.68 -4.61
CA GLY A 123 -10.38 8.88 -3.90
C GLY A 123 -9.28 9.48 -3.02
N TYR A 124 -8.57 8.64 -2.26
CA TYR A 124 -7.42 9.06 -1.45
C TYR A 124 -6.29 9.67 -2.28
N ILE A 125 -5.88 9.00 -3.38
CA ILE A 125 -4.84 9.52 -4.26
C ILE A 125 -5.28 10.84 -4.89
N THR A 126 -6.53 10.94 -5.35
CA THR A 126 -7.07 12.17 -5.92
C THR A 126 -7.07 13.30 -4.91
N TYR A 127 -7.49 13.02 -3.66
CA TYR A 127 -7.43 14.00 -2.57
C TYR A 127 -5.99 14.47 -2.29
N ARG A 128 -5.02 13.55 -2.23
CA ARG A 128 -3.61 13.91 -1.98
C ARG A 128 -2.92 14.61 -3.15
N VAL A 129 -3.37 14.39 -4.39
CA VAL A 129 -2.78 15.03 -5.58
C VAL A 129 -3.37 16.43 -5.82
N PHE A 130 -4.66 16.64 -5.56
CA PHE A 130 -5.35 17.91 -5.87
C PHE A 130 -5.72 18.75 -4.64
N GLY A 131 -5.72 18.17 -3.44
CA GLY A 131 -6.29 18.74 -2.22
C GLY A 131 -5.28 19.18 -1.15
N VAL A 132 -4.04 19.51 -1.55
CA VAL A 132 -2.82 19.70 -0.72
C VAL A 132 -1.98 18.42 -0.62
#